data_AF-A0A932PDC0-F1
#
_entry.id   AF-A0A932PDC0-F1
#
_cell.length_a   1.000
_cell.length_b   1.000
_cell.length_c   1.000
_cell.angle_alpha   90.00
_cell.angle_beta   90.00
_cell.angle_gamma   90.00
#
_symmetry.space_group_name_H-M   'P 1'
#
loop_
_entity.id
_entity.type
_entity.pdbx_description
1 polymer ?
#
loop_
_entity_poly.entity_id
_entity_poly.type
_entity_poly.pdbx_seq_one_letter_code
_entity_poly.pdbx_strand_id
1 'polypeptide(L)'
;QKGRRTEAAGLRLQHDFLAQAGVDVDAISFGGGAGGSRADYTTPRATVQLLTHMAKHRAADVYRQALPVLGVDGTLATAVDADSPAKGKVRAKTGTFFSHNTMNNRPLLTSKALAGYMDSAKGRQLIFAFFVNNAHLEKSDDTAKVGRTLGKLCEIVHEEL
;
A
#
# COMPACT_ATOMS: atom_id res chain seq x y z
N GLN A 1 -26.71 8.74 -18.82
CA GLN A 1 -26.75 8.56 -17.34
C GLN A 1 -26.53 9.90 -16.65
N LYS A 2 -27.40 10.28 -15.70
CA LYS A 2 -27.25 11.47 -14.83
C LYS A 2 -26.31 11.14 -13.65
N GLY A 3 -25.05 10.83 -13.94
CA GLY A 3 -24.03 10.60 -12.91
C GLY A 3 -23.37 11.90 -12.47
N ARG A 4 -23.05 12.04 -11.17
CA ARG A 4 -22.13 13.09 -10.69
C ARG A 4 -20.71 12.75 -11.19
N ARG A 5 -20.00 13.72 -11.79
CA ARG A 5 -18.70 13.52 -12.47
C ARG A 5 -17.54 14.31 -11.85
N THR A 6 -17.68 14.76 -10.60
CA THR A 6 -16.64 15.53 -9.91
C THR A 6 -15.88 14.65 -8.93
N GLU A 7 -14.59 14.94 -8.73
CA GLU A 7 -13.74 14.25 -7.74
C GLU A 7 -14.36 14.31 -6.35
N ALA A 8 -14.82 15.50 -5.92
CA ALA A 8 -15.49 15.67 -4.64
C ALA A 8 -16.73 14.78 -4.47
N ALA A 9 -17.54 14.61 -5.52
CA ALA A 9 -18.69 13.71 -5.46
C ALA A 9 -18.25 12.23 -5.37
N GLY A 10 -17.19 11.85 -6.09
CA GLY A 10 -16.59 10.52 -6.00
C GLY A 10 -16.02 10.21 -4.61
N LEU A 11 -15.26 11.14 -4.03
CA LEU A 11 -14.69 11.00 -2.68
C LEU A 11 -15.77 10.90 -1.61
N ARG A 12 -16.90 11.61 -1.76
CA ARG A 12 -18.06 11.46 -0.85
C ARG A 12 -18.68 10.07 -0.94
N LEU A 13 -18.81 9.50 -2.14
CA LEU A 13 -19.28 8.12 -2.29
C LEU A 13 -18.28 7.10 -1.72
N GLN A 14 -16.97 7.37 -1.89
CA GLN A 14 -15.91 6.55 -1.30
C GLN A 14 -15.97 6.59 0.23
N HIS A 15 -16.18 7.76 0.84
CA HIS A 15 -16.38 7.89 2.28
C HIS A 15 -17.51 6.97 2.78
N ASP A 16 -18.69 7.05 2.14
CA ASP A 16 -19.86 6.26 2.55
C ASP A 16 -19.59 4.74 2.42
N PHE A 17 -18.89 4.33 1.37
CA PHE A 17 -18.43 2.95 1.20
C PHE A 17 -17.44 2.53 2.31
N LEU A 18 -16.45 3.36 2.62
CA LEU A 18 -15.44 3.05 3.65
C LEU A 18 -16.07 2.93 5.04
N ALA A 19 -17.02 3.80 5.37
CA ALA A 19 -17.80 3.70 6.60
C ALA A 19 -18.60 2.38 6.66
N GLN A 20 -19.28 2.01 5.56
CA GLN A 20 -19.97 0.71 5.45
C GLN A 20 -19.02 -0.49 5.53
N ALA A 21 -17.78 -0.32 5.07
CA ALA A 21 -16.74 -1.33 5.16
C ALA A 21 -16.13 -1.48 6.57
N GLY A 22 -16.55 -0.64 7.54
CA GLY A 22 -16.04 -0.65 8.91
C GLY A 22 -14.65 -0.02 9.05
N VAL A 23 -14.25 0.82 8.08
CA VAL A 23 -13.05 1.64 8.18
C VAL A 23 -13.35 2.84 9.07
N ASP A 24 -12.43 3.15 9.97
CA ASP A 24 -12.47 4.40 10.74
C ASP A 24 -12.21 5.59 9.82
N VAL A 25 -13.30 6.23 9.34
CA VAL A 25 -13.25 7.31 8.37
C VAL A 25 -12.67 8.61 8.96
N ASP A 26 -12.67 8.77 10.28
CA ASP A 26 -12.06 9.91 10.94
C ASP A 26 -10.52 9.77 11.04
N ALA A 27 -10.00 8.55 10.87
CA ALA A 27 -8.58 8.24 10.84
C ALA A 27 -7.95 8.34 9.43
N ILE A 28 -8.70 8.78 8.41
CA ILE A 28 -8.24 8.94 7.03
C ILE A 28 -8.61 10.32 6.47
N SER A 29 -7.87 10.76 5.47
CA SER A 29 -8.17 11.93 4.67
C SER A 29 -7.75 11.64 3.23
N PHE A 30 -8.61 11.95 2.25
CA PHE A 30 -8.26 11.81 0.84
C PHE A 30 -8.66 13.05 0.07
N GLY A 31 -7.70 13.62 -0.65
CA GLY A 31 -7.92 14.71 -1.58
C GLY A 31 -7.97 14.23 -3.03
N GLY A 32 -7.75 12.95 -3.30
CA GLY A 32 -7.88 12.34 -4.62
C GLY A 32 -7.83 10.81 -4.55
N GLY A 33 -8.10 10.13 -5.67
CA GLY A 33 -8.15 8.66 -5.72
C GLY A 33 -6.80 7.98 -5.96
N ALA A 34 -5.77 8.71 -6.38
CA ALA A 34 -4.50 8.14 -6.84
C ALA A 34 -3.40 8.06 -5.75
N GLY A 35 -3.56 8.77 -4.61
CA GLY A 35 -2.57 8.79 -3.53
C GLY A 35 -1.43 9.81 -3.70
N GLY A 36 -1.66 10.89 -4.43
CA GLY A 36 -0.68 11.97 -4.67
C GLY A 36 -1.15 13.36 -4.23
N SER A 37 -2.34 13.47 -3.63
CA SER A 37 -2.82 14.72 -3.07
C SER A 37 -2.12 15.02 -1.76
N ARG A 38 -1.91 16.31 -1.48
CA ARG A 38 -1.39 16.77 -0.18
C ARG A 38 -2.32 16.45 0.98
N ALA A 39 -3.59 16.13 0.71
CA ALA A 39 -4.57 15.74 1.72
C ALA A 39 -4.68 14.21 1.89
N ASP A 40 -3.86 13.40 1.20
CA ASP A 40 -3.93 11.94 1.27
C ASP A 40 -3.18 11.42 2.50
N TYR A 41 -3.93 11.02 3.53
CA TYR A 41 -3.46 10.43 4.78
C TYR A 41 -4.30 9.22 5.16
N THR A 42 -3.63 8.15 5.59
CA THR A 42 -4.28 6.96 6.13
C THR A 42 -3.37 6.30 7.15
N THR A 43 -3.96 5.52 8.06
CA THR A 43 -3.21 4.71 9.01
C THR A 43 -3.04 3.27 8.49
N PRO A 44 -2.00 2.54 8.94
CA PRO A 44 -1.89 1.11 8.67
C PRO A 44 -3.15 0.34 9.12
N ARG A 45 -3.74 0.73 10.25
CA ARG A 45 -4.96 0.12 10.80
C ARG A 45 -6.15 0.32 9.86
N ALA A 46 -6.41 1.54 9.41
CA ALA A 46 -7.50 1.84 8.47
C ALA A 46 -7.33 1.10 7.14
N THR A 47 -6.08 0.99 6.67
CA THR A 47 -5.76 0.23 5.45
C THR A 47 -6.03 -1.27 5.63
N VAL A 48 -5.64 -1.86 6.77
CA VAL A 48 -5.94 -3.26 7.10
C VAL A 48 -7.44 -3.50 7.28
N GLN A 49 -8.20 -2.55 7.84
CA GLN A 49 -9.67 -2.65 7.92
C GLN A 49 -10.29 -2.79 6.53
N LEU A 50 -9.89 -1.94 5.57
CA LEU A 50 -10.36 -2.03 4.18
C LEU A 50 -9.97 -3.37 3.55
N LEU A 51 -8.71 -3.78 3.67
CA LEU A 51 -8.26 -5.08 3.12
C LEU A 51 -9.00 -6.25 3.76
N THR A 52 -9.32 -6.18 5.05
CA THR A 52 -10.11 -7.20 5.76
C THR A 52 -11.53 -7.27 5.22
N HIS A 53 -12.16 -6.13 4.94
CA HIS A 53 -13.46 -6.09 4.29
C HIS A 53 -13.38 -6.70 2.88
N MET A 54 -12.39 -6.28 2.09
CA MET A 54 -12.22 -6.76 0.71
C MET A 54 -11.92 -8.25 0.61
N ALA A 55 -11.27 -8.84 1.62
CA ALA A 55 -11.03 -10.28 1.71
C ALA A 55 -12.33 -11.11 1.75
N LYS A 56 -13.44 -10.53 2.20
CA LYS A 56 -14.76 -11.17 2.33
C LYS A 56 -15.77 -10.67 1.29
N HIS A 57 -15.38 -9.66 0.50
CA HIS A 57 -16.26 -9.05 -0.48
C HIS A 57 -16.48 -10.00 -1.66
N ARG A 58 -17.63 -9.91 -2.34
CA ARG A 58 -17.94 -10.71 -3.55
C ARG A 58 -16.92 -10.60 -4.70
N ALA A 59 -16.05 -9.60 -4.63
CA ALA A 59 -14.99 -9.35 -5.61
C ALA A 59 -13.59 -9.68 -5.06
N ALA A 60 -13.49 -10.43 -3.95
CA ALA A 60 -12.22 -10.72 -3.27
C ALA A 60 -11.16 -11.30 -4.22
N ASP A 61 -11.56 -12.26 -5.07
CA ASP A 61 -10.63 -12.92 -6.00
C ASP A 61 -10.07 -11.95 -7.03
N VAL A 62 -10.94 -11.20 -7.71
CA VAL A 62 -10.51 -10.20 -8.71
C VAL A 62 -9.69 -9.09 -8.06
N TYR A 63 -10.09 -8.62 -6.87
CA TYR A 63 -9.34 -7.61 -6.13
C TYR A 63 -7.94 -8.10 -5.76
N ARG A 64 -7.80 -9.33 -5.28
CA ARG A 64 -6.51 -9.95 -4.92
C ARG A 64 -5.65 -10.21 -6.16
N GLN A 65 -6.25 -10.62 -7.28
CA GLN A 65 -5.54 -10.86 -8.54
C GLN A 65 -5.04 -9.57 -9.19
N ALA A 66 -5.70 -8.44 -8.97
CA ALA A 66 -5.26 -7.13 -9.46
C ALA A 66 -4.03 -6.57 -8.73
N LEU A 67 -3.63 -7.17 -7.60
CA LEU A 67 -2.45 -6.73 -6.85
C LEU A 67 -1.17 -7.36 -7.40
N PRO A 68 -0.09 -6.58 -7.54
CA PRO A 68 1.22 -7.10 -7.89
C PRO A 68 1.70 -8.21 -6.94
N VAL A 69 2.41 -9.18 -7.51
CA VAL A 69 2.97 -10.34 -6.82
C VAL A 69 4.45 -10.09 -6.50
N LEU A 70 4.83 -10.25 -5.23
CA LEU A 70 6.19 -9.98 -4.76
C LEU A 70 7.23 -10.84 -5.46
N GLY A 71 8.26 -10.19 -6.03
CA GLY A 71 9.34 -10.84 -6.76
C GLY A 71 8.92 -11.46 -8.10
N VAL A 72 7.73 -11.13 -8.61
CA VAL A 72 7.19 -11.71 -9.85
C VAL A 72 6.80 -10.63 -10.85
N ASP A 73 5.95 -9.67 -10.48
CA ASP A 73 5.41 -8.72 -11.45
C ASP A 73 5.23 -7.28 -10.91
N GLY A 74 4.82 -6.40 -11.84
CA GLY A 74 4.52 -5.00 -11.57
C GLY A 74 5.63 -4.27 -10.82
N THR A 75 5.23 -3.41 -9.89
CA THR A 75 6.17 -2.63 -9.08
C THR A 75 6.93 -3.44 -8.02
N LEU A 76 6.64 -4.74 -7.89
CA LEU A 76 7.26 -5.62 -6.89
C LEU A 76 8.22 -6.65 -7.51
N ALA A 77 8.36 -6.68 -8.84
CA ALA A 77 9.17 -7.67 -9.55
C ALA A 77 10.63 -7.75 -9.02
N THR A 78 11.20 -6.63 -8.58
CA THR A 78 12.58 -6.53 -8.09
C THR A 78 12.68 -6.08 -6.62
N ALA A 79 11.60 -6.26 -5.85
CA ALA A 79 11.53 -5.83 -4.45
C ALA A 79 12.24 -6.77 -3.47
N VAL A 80 12.54 -8.00 -3.89
CA VAL A 80 13.28 -9.03 -3.13
C VAL A 80 14.23 -9.77 -4.06
N ASP A 81 15.18 -10.49 -3.48
CA ASP A 81 16.14 -11.31 -4.24
C ASP A 81 15.43 -12.55 -4.87
N ALA A 82 16.09 -13.16 -5.86
CA ALA A 82 15.46 -14.19 -6.69
C ALA A 82 15.08 -15.47 -5.91
N ASP A 83 15.81 -15.74 -4.84
CA ASP A 83 15.71 -16.87 -3.90
C ASP A 83 14.95 -16.53 -2.60
N SER A 84 14.35 -15.34 -2.53
CA SER A 84 13.56 -14.89 -1.37
C SER A 84 12.44 -15.89 -1.02
N PRO A 85 12.30 -16.29 0.27
CA PRO A 85 11.25 -17.22 0.70
C PRO A 85 9.84 -16.62 0.53
N ALA A 86 9.72 -15.29 0.57
CA ALA A 86 8.44 -14.59 0.39
C ALA A 86 8.04 -14.39 -1.09
N LYS A 87 8.91 -14.74 -2.05
CA LYS A 87 8.63 -14.59 -3.49
C LYS A 87 7.39 -15.39 -3.89
N GLY A 88 6.46 -14.73 -4.57
CA GLY A 88 5.19 -15.34 -4.97
C GLY A 88 4.18 -15.55 -3.84
N LYS A 89 4.52 -15.23 -2.58
CA LYS A 89 3.66 -15.44 -1.40
C LYS A 89 2.93 -14.17 -0.94
N VAL A 90 3.27 -13.03 -1.54
CA VAL A 90 2.70 -11.72 -1.19
C VAL A 90 2.05 -11.09 -2.41
N ARG A 91 0.82 -10.61 -2.23
CA ARG A 91 0.06 -9.82 -3.21
C ARG A 91 -0.26 -8.47 -2.59
N ALA A 92 0.40 -7.42 -3.05
CA ALA A 92 0.36 -6.12 -2.37
C ALA A 92 0.50 -4.94 -3.32
N LYS A 93 -0.15 -3.83 -2.95
CA LYS A 93 -0.01 -2.56 -3.67
C LYS A 93 1.11 -1.73 -3.06
N THR A 94 1.93 -1.16 -3.94
CA THR A 94 2.97 -0.18 -3.61
C THR A 94 2.43 1.26 -3.60
N GLY A 95 2.98 2.08 -2.71
CA GLY A 95 2.88 3.54 -2.73
C GLY A 95 4.28 4.15 -2.67
N THR A 96 4.53 5.18 -3.47
CA THR A 96 5.79 5.94 -3.42
C THR A 96 5.50 7.39 -3.77
N PHE A 97 5.83 8.29 -2.85
CA PHE A 97 5.73 9.72 -3.07
C PHE A 97 6.92 10.39 -2.39
N PHE A 98 7.55 11.34 -3.07
CA PHE A 98 8.64 12.13 -2.53
C PHE A 98 8.54 13.56 -3.03
N SER A 99 9.11 14.48 -2.28
CA SER A 99 9.22 15.88 -2.65
C SER A 99 10.68 16.30 -2.63
N HIS A 100 11.05 17.26 -3.47
CA HIS A 100 12.39 17.83 -3.41
C HIS A 100 12.49 18.76 -2.19
N ASN A 101 13.48 18.51 -1.32
CA ASN A 101 13.82 19.41 -0.23
C ASN A 101 14.89 20.39 -0.75
N THR A 102 14.44 21.58 -1.16
CA THR A 102 15.29 22.65 -1.72
C THR A 102 16.35 23.12 -0.74
N MET A 103 16.03 23.24 0.56
CA MET A 103 16.96 23.73 1.58
C MET A 103 18.19 22.82 1.70
N ASN A 104 17.98 21.50 1.65
CA ASN A 104 19.05 20.51 1.79
C ASN A 104 19.49 19.90 0.44
N ASN A 105 18.99 20.44 -0.68
CA ASN A 105 19.22 19.95 -2.05
C ASN A 105 19.15 18.42 -2.21
N ARG A 106 18.15 17.78 -1.58
CA ARG A 106 17.98 16.32 -1.63
C ARG A 106 16.50 15.93 -1.54
N PRO A 107 16.08 14.71 -1.94
CA PRO A 107 14.68 14.32 -1.81
C PRO A 107 14.29 14.02 -0.37
N LEU A 108 13.03 14.32 -0.02
CA LEU A 108 12.35 13.81 1.15
C LEU A 108 11.32 12.79 0.69
N LEU A 109 11.50 11.53 1.09
CA LEU A 109 10.51 10.48 0.90
C LEU A 109 9.33 10.75 1.84
N THR A 110 8.29 11.36 1.30
CA THR A 110 7.08 11.70 2.06
C THR A 110 6.19 10.48 2.26
N SER A 111 6.25 9.49 1.36
CA SER A 111 5.62 8.19 1.55
C SER A 111 6.33 7.06 0.80
N LYS A 112 6.54 5.95 1.49
CA LYS A 112 6.77 4.62 0.92
C LYS A 112 5.86 3.64 1.63
N ALA A 113 5.00 2.96 0.88
CA ALA A 113 3.99 2.09 1.43
C ALA A 113 3.94 0.75 0.70
N LEU A 114 3.61 -0.30 1.46
CA LEU A 114 3.28 -1.62 0.95
C LEU A 114 2.14 -2.20 1.79
N ALA A 115 1.03 -2.56 1.17
CA ALA A 115 -0.11 -3.16 1.88
C ALA A 115 -0.80 -4.21 1.01
N GLY A 116 -1.25 -5.29 1.63
CA GLY A 116 -1.88 -6.39 0.91
C GLY A 116 -2.04 -7.66 1.73
N TYR A 117 -1.97 -8.78 1.02
CA TYR A 117 -2.18 -10.13 1.53
C TYR A 117 -0.88 -10.92 1.46
N MET A 118 -0.71 -11.84 2.41
CA MET A 118 0.46 -12.70 2.50
C MET A 118 0.06 -14.11 2.94
N ASP A 119 0.63 -15.10 2.27
CA ASP A 119 0.60 -16.49 2.72
C ASP A 119 1.86 -16.72 3.56
N SER A 120 1.71 -17.11 4.83
CA SER A 120 2.87 -17.38 5.69
C SER A 120 3.39 -18.81 5.51
N ALA A 121 4.65 -19.05 5.89
CA ALA A 121 5.27 -20.37 5.86
C ALA A 121 4.54 -21.37 6.78
N LYS A 122 3.88 -20.88 7.83
CA LYS A 122 3.06 -21.67 8.77
C LYS A 122 1.62 -21.90 8.27
N GLY A 123 1.31 -21.52 7.03
CA GLY A 123 0.00 -21.73 6.39
C GLY A 123 -1.07 -20.73 6.78
N ARG A 124 -0.71 -19.59 7.40
CA ARG A 124 -1.68 -18.55 7.76
C ARG A 124 -1.85 -17.53 6.65
N GLN A 125 -3.09 -17.04 6.50
CA GLN A 125 -3.42 -15.91 5.64
C GLN A 125 -3.30 -14.63 6.48
N LEU A 126 -2.39 -13.74 6.08
CA LEU A 126 -2.11 -12.49 6.77
C LEU A 126 -2.55 -11.30 5.91
N ILE A 127 -2.97 -10.23 6.58
CA ILE A 127 -3.28 -8.92 5.99
C ILE A 127 -2.38 -7.90 6.66
N PHE A 128 -1.69 -7.08 5.88
CA PHE A 128 -0.66 -6.19 6.42
C PHE A 128 -0.64 -4.83 5.71
N ALA A 129 -0.03 -3.85 6.40
CA ALA A 129 0.32 -2.54 5.85
C ALA A 129 1.61 -2.03 6.51
N PHE A 130 2.62 -1.70 5.71
CA PHE A 130 3.89 -1.12 6.14
C PHE A 130 4.07 0.25 5.50
N PHE A 131 4.23 1.29 6.32
CA PHE A 131 4.43 2.67 5.88
C PHE A 131 5.72 3.25 6.44
N VAL A 132 6.48 3.92 5.58
CA VAL A 132 7.66 4.72 5.91
C VAL A 132 7.44 6.11 5.35
N ASN A 133 7.36 7.11 6.23
CA ASN A 133 7.12 8.50 5.86
C ASN A 133 8.27 9.39 6.34
N ASN A 134 8.42 10.54 5.71
CA ASN A 134 9.35 11.60 6.08
C ASN A 134 10.82 11.15 6.23
N ALA A 135 11.26 10.21 5.39
CA ALA A 135 12.64 9.75 5.38
C ALA A 135 13.49 10.60 4.43
N HIS A 136 14.64 11.08 4.90
CA HIS A 136 15.60 11.74 4.03
C HIS A 136 16.26 10.74 3.09
N LEU A 137 16.36 11.11 1.81
CA LEU A 137 17.09 10.35 0.80
C LEU A 137 18.29 11.15 0.33
N GLU A 138 19.32 10.46 -0.15
CA GLU A 138 20.45 11.11 -0.82
C GLU A 138 20.11 11.40 -2.29
N LYS A 139 19.44 10.45 -2.95
CA LYS A 139 18.92 10.61 -4.33
C LYS A 139 17.56 9.94 -4.52
N SER A 140 16.83 10.31 -5.56
CA SER A 140 15.47 9.80 -5.84
C SER A 140 15.42 8.27 -5.97
N ASP A 141 16.46 7.68 -6.53
CA ASP A 141 16.56 6.24 -6.74
C ASP A 141 16.67 5.46 -5.42
N ASP A 142 17.01 6.12 -4.31
CA ASP A 142 17.03 5.50 -2.99
C ASP A 142 15.64 5.09 -2.50
N THR A 143 14.56 5.56 -3.14
CA THR A 143 13.21 5.01 -2.92
C THR A 143 13.16 3.50 -3.12
N ALA A 144 13.98 2.94 -4.02
CA ALA A 144 14.05 1.50 -4.26
C ALA A 144 14.70 0.75 -3.08
N LYS A 145 15.66 1.37 -2.38
CA LYS A 145 16.28 0.80 -1.17
C LYS A 145 15.25 0.62 -0.06
N VAL A 146 14.44 1.66 0.19
CA VAL A 146 13.34 1.57 1.17
C VAL A 146 12.32 0.52 0.73
N GLY A 147 12.02 0.42 -0.58
CA GLY A 147 11.18 -0.63 -1.14
C GLY A 147 11.70 -2.04 -0.83
N ARG A 148 13.01 -2.28 -1.01
CA ARG A 148 13.64 -3.55 -0.64
C ARG A 148 13.60 -3.82 0.86
N THR A 149 13.70 -2.79 1.71
CA THR A 149 13.48 -2.94 3.15
C THR A 149 12.06 -3.44 3.46
N LEU A 150 11.03 -2.91 2.77
CA LEU A 150 9.66 -3.43 2.91
C LEU A 150 9.53 -4.87 2.38
N GLY A 151 10.28 -5.24 1.34
CA GLY A 151 10.40 -6.61 0.87
C GLY A 151 10.99 -7.54 1.94
N LYS A 152 12.06 -7.13 2.62
CA LYS A 152 12.67 -7.88 3.73
C LYS A 152 11.73 -8.04 4.93
N LEU A 153 10.92 -7.02 5.23
CA LEU A 153 9.86 -7.17 6.24
C LEU A 153 8.85 -8.24 5.84
N CYS A 154 8.56 -8.39 4.53
CA CYS A 154 7.71 -9.48 4.06
C CYS A 154 8.36 -10.85 4.25
N GLU A 155 9.66 -10.98 4.03
CA GLU A 155 10.41 -12.21 4.31
C GLU A 155 10.29 -12.62 5.77
N ILE A 156 10.61 -11.69 6.69
CA ILE A 156 10.54 -11.93 8.13
C ILE A 156 9.12 -12.32 8.55
N VAL A 157 8.10 -11.58 8.11
CA VAL A 157 6.71 -11.87 8.49
C VAL A 157 6.21 -13.18 7.90
N HIS A 158 6.65 -13.52 6.68
CA HIS A 158 6.30 -14.80 6.03
C HIS A 158 6.83 -15.99 6.84
N GLU A 159 8.07 -15.91 7.33
CA GLU A 159 8.72 -17.02 8.04
C GLU A 159 8.25 -17.12 9.51
N GLU A 160 8.07 -15.99 10.17
CA GLU A 160 7.84 -15.94 11.62
C GLU A 160 6.38 -16.16 12.03
N LEU A 161 5.40 -15.82 11.19
CA LEU A 161 3.97 -15.84 11.57
C LEU A 161 3.16 -16.96 10.97
#